data_AF-A0A2J6PGG6-F1
#
_entry.id   AF-A0A2J6PGG6-F1
#
_cell.length_a   1.000
_cell.length_b   1.000
_cell.length_c   1.000
_cell.angle_alpha   90.00
_cell.angle_beta   90.00
_cell.angle_gamma   90.00
#
_symmetry.space_group_name_H-M   'P 1'
#
loop_
_entity.id
_entity.type
_entity.pdbx_description
1 polymer ?
#
loop_
_entity_poly.entity_id
_entity_poly.type
_entity_poly.pdbx_seq_one_letter_code
_entity_poly.pdbx_strand_id
1 'polypeptide(L)'
;EWEVYKEEIKVLYLTKNKSREDVKTAMEENHGFHARFVDHRPLILCVTSFADRYYSKAQYIRKFDQWGFKKNSTDGNWKYIAHKLQKKDLEGKESDTYVNGKLMPRKKVKK
;
A
#
# COMPACT_ATOMS: atom_id res chain seq x y z
N GLU A 1 12.37 14.21 5.23
CA GLU A 1 11.71 13.41 6.28
C GLU A 1 11.09 12.12 5.74
N TRP A 2 10.14 12.16 4.80
CA TRP A 2 9.48 10.95 4.27
C TRP A 2 10.40 9.86 3.69
N GLU A 3 11.49 10.23 3.00
CA GLU A 3 12.40 9.25 2.40
C GLU A 3 13.17 8.41 3.44
N VAL A 4 13.39 8.94 4.65
CA VAL A 4 14.08 8.21 5.74
C VAL A 4 13.23 7.02 6.20
N TYR A 5 11.92 7.23 6.31
CA TYR A 5 10.99 6.21 6.78
C TYR A 5 10.44 5.33 5.65
N LYS A 6 10.80 5.59 4.39
CA LYS A 6 10.21 4.92 3.22
C LYS A 6 10.32 3.40 3.26
N GLU A 7 11.49 2.86 3.59
CA GLU A 7 11.67 1.40 3.65
C GLU A 7 10.90 0.77 4.81
N GLU A 8 10.82 1.45 5.96
CA GLU A 8 10.01 0.98 7.08
C GLU A 8 8.51 1.00 6.74
N ILE A 9 8.02 2.10 6.15
CA ILE A 9 6.65 2.21 5.62
C ILE A 9 6.36 1.05 4.66
N LYS A 10 7.29 0.78 3.74
CA LYS A 10 7.16 -0.29 2.75
C LYS A 10 7.07 -1.66 3.41
N VAL A 11 7.90 -1.96 4.40
CA VAL A 11 7.85 -3.22 5.15
C VAL A 11 6.55 -3.36 5.92
N LEU A 12 6.10 -2.31 6.61
CA LEU A 12 4.82 -2.32 7.34
C LEU A 12 3.64 -2.53 6.38
N TYR A 13 3.63 -1.83 5.24
CA TYR A 13 2.52 -1.84 4.31
C TYR A 13 2.47 -3.10 3.44
N LEU A 14 3.58 -3.52 2.83
CA LEU A 14 3.60 -4.63 1.87
C LEU A 14 3.86 -5.99 2.54
N THR A 15 4.80 -6.05 3.49
CA THR A 15 5.22 -7.31 4.11
C THR A 15 4.30 -7.70 5.26
N LYS A 16 4.08 -6.78 6.21
CA LYS A 16 3.17 -7.01 7.35
C LYS A 16 1.69 -6.84 7.00
N ASN A 17 1.39 -6.45 5.76
CA ASN A 17 0.05 -6.24 5.22
C ASN A 17 -0.84 -5.29 6.07
N LYS A 18 -0.24 -4.38 6.83
CA LYS A 18 -0.97 -3.42 7.68
C LYS A 18 -1.84 -2.46 6.87
N SER A 19 -2.98 -2.04 7.42
CA SER A 19 -3.82 -1.04 6.76
C SER A 19 -3.06 0.30 6.66
N ARG A 20 -3.49 1.21 5.76
CA ARG A 20 -2.85 2.53 5.65
C ARG A 20 -2.96 3.32 6.97
N GLU A 21 -4.04 3.09 7.71
CA GLU A 21 -4.29 3.72 9.02
C GLU A 21 -3.36 3.13 10.07
N ASP A 22 -3.20 1.81 10.11
CA ASP A 22 -2.29 1.15 11.07
C ASP A 22 -0.83 1.51 10.83
N VAL A 23 -0.44 1.75 9.57
CA VAL A 23 0.90 2.24 9.23
C VAL A 23 1.11 3.64 9.78
N LYS A 24 0.12 4.52 9.64
CA LYS A 24 0.18 5.86 10.24
C LYS A 24 0.32 5.77 11.76
N THR A 25 -0.54 4.99 12.42
CA THR A 25 -0.50 4.80 13.89
C THR A 25 0.86 4.27 14.34
N ALA A 26 1.39 3.25 13.65
CA ALA A 26 2.72 2.71 13.99
C ALA A 26 3.86 3.74 13.83
N MET A 27 3.78 4.61 12.82
CA MET A 27 4.77 5.67 12.62
C MET A 27 4.64 6.80 13.63
N GLU A 28 3.42 7.09 14.07
CA GLU A 28 3.13 8.04 15.13
C GLU A 28 3.65 7.52 16.48
N GLU A 29 3.40 6.25 16.81
CA GLU A 29 3.84 5.61 18.05
C GLU A 29 5.36 5.44 18.14
N ASN A 30 6.00 4.95 17.07
CA ASN A 30 7.44 4.62 17.12
C ASN A 30 8.33 5.84 16.96
N HIS A 31 7.94 6.77 16.08
CA HIS A 31 8.82 7.87 15.64
C HIS A 31 8.24 9.25 15.94
N GLY A 32 7.05 9.33 16.56
CA GLY A 32 6.33 10.60 16.71
C GLY A 32 5.98 11.24 15.36
N PHE A 33 6.06 10.48 14.25
CA PHE A 33 6.02 11.02 12.90
C PHE A 33 4.61 11.45 12.52
N HIS A 34 4.34 12.73 12.73
CA HIS A 34 3.10 13.36 12.30
C HIS A 34 3.28 13.92 10.90
N ALA A 35 2.48 13.43 9.96
CA ALA A 35 2.30 14.07 8.67
C ALA A 35 1.51 15.38 8.90
N ARG A 36 2.19 16.43 9.40
CA ARG A 36 1.58 17.76 9.59
C ARG A 36 1.76 18.58 8.32
N PHE A 37 0.77 19.39 8.02
CA PHE A 37 0.94 20.55 7.16
C PHE A 37 1.72 21.59 7.98
N VAL A 38 2.85 22.08 7.46
CA VAL A 38 3.64 23.11 8.14
C VAL A 38 2.95 24.45 7.92
N ASP A 39 1.92 24.75 8.72
CA ASP A 39 1.45 26.12 8.88
C ASP A 39 1.74 26.56 10.32
N HIS A 40 2.73 27.44 10.46
CA HIS A 40 2.90 28.21 11.68
C HIS A 40 1.72 29.17 11.84
N ARG A 41 0.70 28.77 12.61
CA ARG A 41 -0.07 29.74 13.37
C ARG A 41 -0.57 29.12 14.68
N PRO A 42 -0.01 29.51 15.84
CA PRO A 42 -0.38 28.96 17.13
C PRO A 42 -1.59 29.69 17.72
N LEU A 43 -2.20 29.02 18.70
CA LEU A 43 -3.22 29.51 19.63
C LEU A 43 -4.67 29.48 19.13
N ILE A 44 -5.26 28.29 19.04
CA ILE A 44 -6.63 28.12 19.52
C ILE A 44 -6.70 26.81 20.32
N LEU A 45 -7.03 26.98 21.61
CA LEU A 45 -7.48 25.97 22.56
C LEU A 45 -8.88 25.46 22.13
N CYS A 46 -8.97 24.93 20.91
CA CYS A 46 -10.16 24.32 20.35
C CYS A 46 -9.88 22.82 20.34
N VAL A 47 -10.85 22.08 20.87
CA VAL A 47 -10.98 20.64 20.77
C VAL A 47 -10.95 20.25 19.29
N THR A 48 -9.77 20.04 18.68
CA THR A 48 -9.70 19.68 17.26
C THR A 48 -10.10 18.21 17.12
N SER A 49 -11.39 17.91 16.94
CA SER A 49 -12.19 18.08 15.72
C SER A 49 -11.61 17.26 14.58
N PHE A 50 -12.50 16.46 13.99
CA PHE A 50 -12.37 15.48 12.92
C PHE A 50 -11.38 15.80 11.77
N ALA A 51 -10.98 17.06 11.59
CA ALA A 51 -10.09 17.54 10.54
C ALA A 51 -8.63 17.03 10.65
N ASP A 52 -8.04 16.96 11.85
CA ASP A 52 -6.64 16.47 12.03
C ASP A 52 -6.51 14.98 11.68
N ARG A 53 -7.57 14.20 11.94
CA ARG A 53 -7.66 12.78 11.56
C ARG A 53 -7.80 12.60 10.05
N TYR A 54 -8.50 13.51 9.36
CA TYR A 54 -8.84 13.39 7.94
C TYR A 54 -7.70 13.81 7.00
N TYR A 55 -6.87 14.80 7.37
CA TYR A 55 -5.86 15.37 6.47
C TYR A 55 -4.59 14.51 6.30
N SER A 56 -4.20 13.75 7.34
CA SER A 56 -3.01 12.90 7.32
C SER A 56 -3.13 11.69 6.39
N LYS A 57 -4.34 11.11 6.24
CA LYS A 57 -4.56 9.94 5.36
C LYS A 57 -4.27 10.26 3.89
N ALA A 58 -4.65 11.45 3.42
CA ALA A 58 -4.41 11.88 2.05
C ALA A 58 -2.92 12.01 1.72
N GLN A 59 -2.09 12.45 2.68
CA GLN A 59 -0.64 12.57 2.48
C GLN A 59 0.02 11.19 2.32
N TYR A 60 -0.35 10.22 3.17
CA TYR A 60 0.12 8.84 3.02
C TYR A 60 -0.33 8.23 1.69
N ILE A 61 -1.57 8.46 1.27
CA ILE A 61 -2.07 7.99 -0.04
C ILE A 61 -1.22 8.56 -1.17
N ARG A 62 -0.99 9.87 -1.19
CA ARG A 62 -0.15 10.53 -2.21
C ARG A 62 1.27 9.97 -2.22
N LYS A 63 1.85 9.72 -1.04
CA LYS A 63 3.19 9.13 -0.94
C LYS A 63 3.23 7.69 -1.41
N PHE A 64 2.21 6.90 -1.11
CA PHE A 64 2.14 5.51 -1.56
C PHE A 64 1.97 5.45 -3.08
N ASP A 65 1.18 6.35 -3.67
CA ASP A 65 1.05 6.47 -5.11
C ASP A 65 2.36 6.94 -5.76
N GLN A 66 3.01 7.96 -5.18
CA GLN A 66 4.32 8.47 -5.63
C GLN A 66 5.40 7.37 -5.61
N TRP A 67 5.41 6.52 -4.57
CA TRP A 67 6.36 5.43 -4.44
C TRP A 67 5.92 4.12 -5.13
N GLY A 68 4.72 4.09 -5.71
CA GLY A 68 4.19 2.91 -6.40
C GLY A 68 3.81 1.75 -5.46
N PHE A 69 3.56 2.02 -4.18
CA PHE A 69 3.20 0.99 -3.20
C PHE A 69 1.77 0.50 -3.43
N LYS A 70 1.63 -0.66 -4.08
CA LYS A 70 0.33 -1.30 -4.35
C LYS A 70 0.31 -2.71 -3.79
N LYS A 71 -0.69 -3.00 -2.93
CA LYS A 71 -0.94 -4.35 -2.40
C LYS A 71 -1.58 -5.28 -3.42
N ASN A 72 -2.44 -4.71 -4.26
CA ASN A 72 -3.29 -5.46 -5.18
C ASN A 72 -2.93 -5.09 -6.62
N SER A 73 -2.92 -6.10 -7.48
CA SER A 73 -2.87 -5.91 -8.93
C SER A 73 -4.21 -5.37 -9.45
N THR A 74 -4.14 -4.54 -10.49
CA THR A 74 -5.32 -4.03 -11.21
C THR A 74 -6.09 -5.18 -11.86
N ASP A 75 -7.41 -5.05 -12.00
CA ASP A 75 -8.28 -6.02 -12.69
C ASP A 75 -7.78 -6.39 -14.10
N GLY A 76 -7.37 -5.40 -14.91
CA GLY A 76 -6.77 -5.66 -16.22
C GLY A 76 -5.50 -6.51 -16.16
N ASN A 77 -4.69 -6.36 -15.11
CA ASN A 77 -3.51 -7.19 -14.89
C ASN A 77 -3.93 -8.63 -14.51
N TRP A 78 -4.99 -8.79 -13.70
CA TRP A 78 -5.55 -10.11 -13.39
C TRP A 78 -6.14 -10.81 -14.61
N LYS A 79 -6.85 -10.09 -15.48
CA LYS A 79 -7.34 -10.61 -16.77
C LYS A 79 -6.19 -11.04 -17.67
N TYR A 80 -5.14 -10.23 -17.77
CA TYR A 80 -3.93 -10.58 -18.52
C TYR A 80 -3.28 -11.86 -17.97
N ILE A 81 -3.12 -11.96 -16.65
CA ILE A 81 -2.57 -13.15 -15.98
C ILE A 81 -3.45 -14.38 -16.25
N ALA A 82 -4.77 -14.24 -16.15
CA ALA A 82 -5.72 -15.32 -16.42
C ALA A 82 -5.62 -15.81 -17.88
N HIS A 83 -5.62 -14.90 -18.86
CA HIS A 83 -5.43 -15.25 -20.27
C HIS A 83 -4.08 -15.93 -20.53
N LYS A 84 -3.01 -15.44 -19.88
CA LYS A 84 -1.67 -16.03 -20.02
C LYS A 84 -1.63 -17.44 -19.45
N LEU A 85 -2.27 -17.69 -18.31
CA LEU A 85 -2.40 -19.03 -17.73
C LEU A 85 -3.21 -19.97 -18.63
N GLN A 86 -4.36 -19.49 -19.15
CA GLN A 86 -5.17 -20.26 -20.10
C GLN A 86 -4.37 -20.67 -21.35
N LYS A 87 -3.57 -19.76 -21.91
CA LYS A 87 -2.71 -20.07 -23.06
C LYS A 87 -1.66 -21.14 -22.73
N LYS A 88 -1.05 -21.09 -21.54
CA LYS A 88 -0.04 -22.08 -21.12
C LYS A 88 -0.64 -23.45 -20.81
N ASP A 89 -1.86 -23.48 -20.27
CA ASP A 89 -2.64 -24.71 -20.08
C ASP A 89 -2.90 -25.40 -21.44
N LEU A 90 -3.24 -24.63 -22.48
CA LEU A 90 -3.41 -25.14 -23.85
C LEU A 90 -2.11 -25.67 -24.46
N GLU A 91 -0.97 -25.05 -24.13
CA GLU A 91 0.35 -25.47 -24.58
C GLU A 91 0.95 -26.65 -23.77
N GLY A 92 0.24 -27.13 -22.74
CA GLY A 92 0.68 -28.28 -21.91
C GLY A 92 1.90 -27.99 -21.02
N LYS A 93 2.22 -26.72 -20.74
CA LYS A 93 3.37 -26.33 -19.91
C LYS A 93 2.89 -25.92 -18.53
N GLU A 94 3.08 -26.77 -17.54
CA GLU A 94 2.87 -26.38 -16.14
C GLU A 94 3.92 -25.34 -15.76
N SER A 95 3.48 -24.11 -15.47
CA SER A 95 4.40 -23.08 -15.00
C SER A 95 3.80 -22.28 -13.87
N ASP A 96 4.54 -22.20 -12.78
CA ASP A 96 4.26 -21.22 -11.75
C ASP A 96 4.56 -19.82 -12.30
N THR A 97 3.57 -18.95 -12.27
CA THR A 97 3.76 -17.54 -12.67
C THR A 97 3.99 -16.69 -11.44
N TYR A 98 4.99 -15.82 -11.52
CA TYR A 98 5.23 -14.81 -10.49
C TYR A 98 4.35 -13.59 -10.76
N VAL A 99 3.51 -13.24 -9.80
CA VAL A 99 2.73 -12.00 -9.82
C VAL A 99 3.24 -11.13 -8.68
N ASN A 100 3.79 -9.97 -9.00
CA ASN A 100 4.39 -9.04 -8.03
C ASN A 100 5.40 -9.72 -7.08
N GLY A 101 6.22 -10.63 -7.61
CA GLY A 101 7.23 -11.36 -6.83
C GLY A 101 6.70 -12.47 -5.93
N LYS A 102 5.38 -12.75 -5.90
CA LYS A 102 4.80 -13.91 -5.20
C LYS A 102 4.49 -15.02 -6.20
N LEU A 103 4.91 -16.24 -5.86
CA LEU A 103 4.58 -17.46 -6.60
C LEU A 103 3.06 -17.68 -6.49
N MET A 104 2.35 -17.64 -7.61
CA MET A 104 0.90 -17.87 -7.62
C MET A 104 0.59 -19.33 -7.94
N PRO A 105 0.11 -20.13 -6.97
CA PRO A 105 -0.34 -21.48 -7.24
C PRO A 105 -1.65 -21.46 -8.04
N ARG A 106 -1.75 -22.32 -9.06
CA ARG A 106 -2.89 -22.44 -10.01
C ARG A 106 -4.27 -22.48 -9.33
N LYS A 107 -4.36 -23.10 -8.14
CA LYS A 107 -5.60 -23.19 -7.33
C LYS A 107 -6.21 -21.84 -6.93
N LYS A 108 -5.44 -20.75 -6.89
CA LYS A 108 -5.94 -19.43 -6.44
C LYS A 108 -6.58 -18.59 -7.54
N VAL A 109 -6.39 -18.94 -8.81
CA VAL A 109 -7.05 -18.22 -9.91
C VAL A 109 -8.45 -18.80 -10.06
N LYS A 110 -9.44 -18.10 -9.51
CA LYS A 110 -10.85 -18.44 -9.77
C LYS A 110 -11.14 -18.17 -11.25
N LYS A 111 -11.62 -19.21 -11.93
CA LYS A 111 -12.04 -19.20 -13.32
C LYS A 111 -13.30 -18.37 -13.49
#